data_AF-A0A8J1T9W7-F1
#
_entry.id   AF-A0A8J1T9W7-F1
#
_cell.length_a   1.000
_cell.length_b   1.000
_cell.length_c   1.000
_cell.angle_alpha   90.00
_cell.angle_beta   90.00
_cell.angle_gamma   90.00
#
_symmetry.space_group_name_H-M   'P 1'
#
loop_
_entity.id
_entity.type
_entity.pdbx_description
1 polymer ?
#
loop_
_entity_poly.entity_id
_entity_poly.type
_entity_poly.pdbx_seq_one_letter_code
_entity_poly.pdbx_strand_id
1 'polypeptide(L)'
;YIVIGMPGWCYIVIGMPGGCYIVIGMPGGCYIVIGMLGGCCIMIGMPGGCCIVIGMPGGCYIVIGMPHGCYIVIGMPRVCCIVIGMPGGCYIVIGMPSGCYIVIGMPLGCYIVICMLGWCYIVIGMSSGCCIVIGMPGGCYIVISMPGGCYIVIGMPSGCYIVIGMPGGCYIVICMPGGWYIVIGMPSGCYIVIGMPGGCYIVICLPGGCYIVIGMPGAIL
;
A
#
# COMPACT_ATOMS: atom_id res chain seq x y z
N TYR A 1 7.67 -25.79 -2.00
CA TYR A 1 7.62 -26.47 -0.69
C TYR A 1 6.59 -25.80 0.20
N ILE A 2 6.00 -26.53 1.13
CA ILE A 2 5.01 -26.00 2.08
C ILE A 2 5.62 -26.05 3.48
N VAL A 3 5.61 -24.93 4.19
CA VAL A 3 6.01 -24.84 5.60
C VAL A 3 4.79 -24.45 6.41
N ILE A 4 4.50 -25.22 7.45
CA ILE A 4 3.39 -24.97 8.37
C ILE A 4 3.99 -24.77 9.75
N GLY A 5 3.72 -23.61 10.37
CA GLY A 5 4.15 -23.35 11.73
C GLY A 5 3.32 -24.11 12.77
N MET A 6 3.65 -23.94 14.04
CA MET A 6 2.83 -24.33 15.19
C MET A 6 2.33 -23.07 15.92
N PRO A 7 1.18 -23.15 16.62
CA PRO A 7 0.59 -22.00 17.31
C PRO A 7 1.52 -21.44 18.40
N GLY A 8 1.65 -20.11 18.47
CA GLY A 8 2.43 -19.45 19.52
C GLY A 8 3.95 -19.48 19.37
N TRP A 9 4.47 -20.02 18.26
CA TRP A 9 5.92 -20.12 18.01
C TRP A 9 6.41 -19.13 16.95
N CYS A 10 7.72 -18.87 16.97
CA CYS A 10 8.41 -18.04 16.01
C CYS A 10 9.16 -18.89 14.98
N TYR A 11 8.98 -18.61 13.69
CA TYR A 11 9.63 -19.34 12.60
C TYR A 11 10.38 -18.41 11.67
N ILE A 12 11.54 -18.87 11.21
CA ILE A 12 12.28 -18.25 10.11
C ILE A 12 12.28 -19.24 8.96
N VAL A 13 11.68 -18.84 7.84
CA VAL A 13 11.63 -19.62 6.60
C VAL A 13 12.50 -18.91 5.57
N ILE A 14 13.59 -19.56 5.17
CA ILE A 14 14.48 -19.07 4.12
C ILE A 14 14.22 -19.90 2.88
N GLY A 15 13.84 -19.21 1.80
CA GLY A 15 13.57 -19.87 0.55
C GLY A 15 14.80 -20.11 -0.31
N MET A 16 14.73 -21.13 -1.16
CA MET A 16 15.79 -21.45 -2.12
C MET A 16 15.66 -20.60 -3.39
N PRO A 17 16.76 -20.30 -4.11
CA PRO A 17 16.71 -19.50 -5.34
C PRO A 17 15.91 -20.24 -6.41
N GLY A 18 15.06 -19.53 -7.16
CA GLY A 18 14.19 -20.12 -8.18
C GLY A 18 13.07 -21.04 -7.64
N GLY A 19 12.92 -21.14 -6.32
CA GLY A 19 11.93 -22.01 -5.69
C GLY A 19 10.56 -21.35 -5.52
N CYS A 20 9.50 -22.16 -5.61
CA CYS A 20 8.14 -21.76 -5.24
C CYS A 20 7.78 -22.29 -3.85
N TYR A 21 7.23 -21.44 -2.99
CA TYR A 21 6.93 -21.84 -1.62
C TYR A 21 5.72 -21.19 -0.97
N ILE A 22 5.11 -21.96 -0.08
CA ILE A 22 3.94 -21.55 0.68
C ILE A 22 4.28 -21.65 2.16
N VAL A 23 4.15 -20.55 2.88
CA VAL A 23 4.29 -20.50 4.33
C VAL A 23 2.91 -20.25 4.92
N ILE A 24 2.43 -21.17 5.74
CA ILE A 24 1.17 -21.06 6.46
C ILE A 24 1.51 -20.83 7.93
N GLY A 25 1.24 -19.62 8.39
CA GLY A 25 1.35 -19.29 9.80
C GLY A 25 0.20 -19.88 10.60
N MET A 26 0.44 -20.19 11.87
CA MET A 26 -0.58 -20.57 12.86
C MET A 26 -0.88 -19.40 13.80
N PRO A 27 -2.05 -19.38 14.46
CA PRO A 27 -2.48 -18.28 15.32
C PRO A 27 -1.46 -17.96 16.42
N GLY A 28 -1.29 -16.66 16.71
CA GLY A 28 -0.38 -16.18 17.75
C GLY A 28 1.12 -16.40 17.49
N GLY A 29 1.50 -16.90 16.32
CA GLY A 29 2.91 -17.11 15.95
C GLY A 29 3.54 -15.89 15.27
N CYS A 30 4.88 -15.83 15.27
CA CYS A 30 5.63 -14.86 14.47
C CYS A 30 6.35 -15.56 13.31
N TYR A 31 6.23 -15.02 12.09
CA TYR A 31 6.81 -15.63 10.89
C TYR A 31 7.72 -14.64 10.19
N ILE A 32 8.99 -14.99 10.00
CA ILE A 32 9.90 -14.25 9.13
C ILE A 32 10.15 -15.12 7.91
N VAL A 33 9.79 -14.58 6.74
CA VAL A 33 9.89 -15.27 5.47
C VAL A 33 10.84 -14.50 4.57
N ILE A 34 11.95 -15.12 4.19
CA ILE A 34 12.97 -14.53 3.32
C ILE A 34 12.97 -15.33 2.02
N GLY A 35 12.45 -14.76 0.94
CA GLY A 35 12.50 -15.43 -0.36
C GLY A 35 13.76 -15.06 -1.10
N MET A 36 14.44 -16.04 -1.68
CA MET A 36 15.64 -15.81 -2.49
C MET A 36 15.33 -15.52 -3.97
N LEU A 37 16.37 -15.10 -4.69
CA LEU A 37 16.32 -14.57 -6.06
C LEU A 37 15.51 -15.47 -7.01
N GLY A 38 14.63 -14.87 -7.80
CA GLY A 38 13.87 -15.57 -8.85
C GLY A 38 12.78 -16.53 -8.35
N GLY A 39 12.43 -16.50 -7.06
CA GLY A 39 11.43 -17.40 -6.47
C GLY A 39 10.03 -16.79 -6.37
N CYS A 40 9.01 -17.65 -6.24
CA CYS A 40 7.64 -17.24 -5.92
C CYS A 40 7.30 -17.64 -4.49
N CYS A 41 6.71 -16.73 -3.72
CA CYS A 41 6.22 -17.07 -2.40
C CYS A 41 4.77 -16.68 -2.17
N ILE A 42 4.10 -17.51 -1.37
CA ILE A 42 2.80 -17.21 -0.81
C ILE A 42 2.93 -17.35 0.70
N MET A 43 2.67 -16.28 1.43
CA MET A 43 2.56 -16.32 2.88
C MET A 43 1.12 -16.08 3.28
N ILE A 44 0.58 -17.02 4.05
CA ILE A 44 -0.76 -16.94 4.63
C ILE A 44 -0.57 -16.82 6.13
N GLY A 45 -0.79 -15.62 6.67
CA GLY A 45 -0.81 -15.42 8.11
C GLY A 45 -2.08 -15.98 8.71
N MET A 46 -2.07 -16.24 10.02
CA MET A 46 -3.27 -16.58 10.79
C MET A 46 -3.54 -15.54 11.88
N PRO A 47 -4.76 -15.51 12.46
CA PRO A 47 -5.18 -14.43 13.34
C PRO A 47 -4.24 -14.22 14.53
N GLY A 48 -4.03 -12.96 14.92
CA GLY A 48 -3.20 -12.61 16.08
C GLY A 48 -1.69 -12.86 15.90
N GLY A 49 -1.23 -13.15 14.68
CA GLY A 49 0.19 -13.36 14.37
C GLY A 49 0.89 -12.12 13.82
N CYS A 50 2.22 -12.11 13.91
CA CYS A 50 3.09 -11.11 13.28
C CYS A 50 3.87 -11.76 12.14
N CYS A 51 3.80 -11.22 10.93
CA CYS A 51 4.50 -11.79 9.78
C CYS A 51 5.35 -10.73 9.08
N ILE A 52 6.61 -11.07 8.79
CA ILE A 52 7.54 -10.25 8.04
C ILE A 52 7.93 -11.03 6.79
N VAL A 53 7.73 -10.44 5.61
CA VAL A 53 8.17 -11.01 4.33
C VAL A 53 9.23 -10.11 3.74
N ILE A 54 10.39 -10.67 3.48
CA ILE A 54 11.49 -10.02 2.78
C ILE A 54 11.63 -10.70 1.43
N GLY A 55 11.26 -9.97 0.38
CA GLY A 55 11.40 -10.43 -0.99
C GLY A 55 12.72 -9.99 -1.61
N MET A 56 13.50 -10.93 -2.13
CA MET A 56 14.73 -10.68 -2.88
C MET A 56 14.42 -10.43 -4.37
N PRO A 57 15.37 -9.88 -5.14
CA PRO A 57 15.13 -9.46 -6.52
C PRO A 57 14.62 -10.57 -7.45
N GLY A 58 13.77 -10.19 -8.41
CA GLY A 58 13.26 -11.10 -9.46
C GLY A 58 12.20 -12.09 -8.98
N GLY A 59 11.68 -11.93 -7.77
CA GLY A 59 10.64 -12.81 -7.22
C GLY A 59 9.23 -12.22 -7.23
N CYS A 60 8.25 -13.09 -7.01
CA CYS A 60 6.84 -12.75 -6.84
C CYS A 60 6.37 -13.13 -5.44
N TYR A 61 5.80 -12.20 -4.68
CA TYR A 61 5.43 -12.40 -3.28
C TYR A 61 3.95 -12.08 -3.09
N ILE A 62 3.19 -13.05 -2.60
CA ILE A 62 1.80 -12.87 -2.22
C ILE A 62 1.70 -13.02 -0.72
N VAL A 63 1.17 -11.99 -0.05
CA VAL A 63 0.96 -11.99 1.39
C VAL A 63 -0.52 -11.85 1.65
N ILE A 64 -1.10 -12.86 2.30
CA ILE A 64 -2.50 -12.85 2.74
C ILE A 64 -2.47 -12.79 4.26
N GLY A 65 -2.81 -11.62 4.80
CA GLY A 65 -2.92 -11.46 6.24
C GLY A 65 -4.32 -11.72 6.74
N MET A 66 -4.43 -12.50 7.82
CA MET A 66 -5.66 -12.76 8.56
C MET A 66 -5.91 -11.70 9.65
N PRO A 67 -7.13 -11.64 10.23
CA PRO A 67 -7.53 -10.57 11.15
C PRO A 67 -6.64 -10.41 12.37
N HIS A 68 -6.58 -9.19 12.91
CA HIS A 68 -5.84 -8.88 14.15
C HIS A 68 -4.33 -9.22 14.09
N GLY A 69 -3.75 -9.29 12.90
CA GLY A 69 -2.32 -9.53 12.70
C GLY A 69 -1.55 -8.29 12.28
N CYS A 70 -0.23 -8.34 12.43
CA CYS A 70 0.70 -7.33 11.92
C CYS A 70 1.54 -7.91 10.79
N TYR A 71 1.48 -7.29 9.61
CA TYR A 71 2.13 -7.78 8.39
C TYR A 71 3.06 -6.73 7.85
N ILE A 72 4.34 -7.08 7.72
CA ILE A 72 5.35 -6.21 7.13
C ILE A 72 5.89 -6.89 5.89
N VAL A 73 5.82 -6.21 4.74
CA VAL A 73 6.34 -6.70 3.48
C VAL A 73 7.41 -5.74 2.99
N ILE A 74 8.63 -6.24 2.83
CA ILE A 74 9.78 -5.50 2.32
C ILE A 74 10.17 -6.16 1.00
N GLY A 75 9.90 -5.52 -0.12
CA GLY A 75 10.34 -6.02 -1.42
C GLY A 75 11.60 -5.31 -1.88
N MET A 76 12.63 -6.07 -2.26
CA MET A 76 13.84 -5.62 -2.96
C MET A 76 13.53 -5.27 -4.42
N PRO A 77 14.50 -4.73 -5.20
CA PRO A 77 14.26 -4.33 -6.59
C PRO A 77 13.76 -5.45 -7.50
N ARG A 78 12.98 -5.13 -8.54
CA ARG A 78 12.43 -6.12 -9.52
C ARG A 78 11.53 -7.18 -8.89
N VAL A 79 10.69 -6.76 -7.96
CA VAL A 79 9.75 -7.65 -7.28
C VAL A 79 8.30 -7.31 -7.66
N CYS A 80 7.47 -8.34 -7.80
CA CYS A 80 6.02 -8.20 -7.84
C CYS A 80 5.44 -8.62 -6.49
N CYS A 81 4.85 -7.69 -5.75
CA CYS A 81 4.23 -7.95 -4.45
C CYS A 81 2.73 -7.72 -4.50
N ILE A 82 1.97 -8.68 -3.97
CA ILE A 82 0.54 -8.52 -3.71
C ILE A 82 0.31 -8.72 -2.23
N VAL A 83 -0.27 -7.73 -1.56
CA VAL A 83 -0.62 -7.81 -0.14
C VAL A 83 -2.13 -7.69 -0.02
N ILE A 84 -2.75 -8.72 0.53
CA ILE A 84 -4.19 -8.77 0.80
C ILE A 84 -4.35 -8.83 2.30
N GLY A 85 -4.88 -7.75 2.88
CA GLY A 85 -5.12 -7.66 4.30
C GLY A 85 -6.56 -7.90 4.68
N MET A 86 -6.81 -8.78 5.66
CA MET A 86 -8.10 -8.99 6.32
C MET A 86 -8.37 -7.95 7.43
N PRO A 87 -9.63 -7.82 7.91
CA PRO A 87 -10.02 -6.76 8.84
C PRO A 87 -9.24 -6.72 10.15
N GLY A 88 -9.09 -5.53 10.74
CA GLY A 88 -8.50 -5.38 12.08
C GLY A 88 -6.99 -5.63 12.15
N GLY A 89 -6.30 -5.70 11.00
CA GLY A 89 -4.85 -5.88 10.92
C GLY A 89 -4.08 -4.60 10.57
N CYS A 90 -2.77 -4.62 10.84
CA CYS A 90 -1.83 -3.59 10.44
C CYS A 90 -0.94 -4.10 9.32
N TYR A 91 -0.87 -3.40 8.20
CA TYR A 91 -0.11 -3.78 7.02
C TYR A 91 0.87 -2.67 6.67
N ILE A 92 2.15 -2.99 6.63
CA ILE A 92 3.22 -2.09 6.23
C ILE A 92 3.88 -2.70 5.00
N VAL A 93 3.83 -1.98 3.88
CA VAL A 93 4.46 -2.40 2.63
C VAL A 93 5.53 -1.40 2.25
N ILE A 94 6.77 -1.86 2.19
CA ILE A 94 7.94 -1.09 1.81
C ILE A 94 8.48 -1.66 0.50
N GLY A 95 8.34 -0.90 -0.58
CA GLY A 95 8.83 -1.28 -1.90
C GLY A 95 10.13 -0.56 -2.25
N MET A 96 11.15 -1.32 -2.64
CA MET A 96 12.38 -0.81 -3.26
C MET A 96 12.20 -0.58 -4.76
N PRO A 97 13.10 0.19 -5.41
CA PRO A 97 12.94 0.60 -6.78
C PRO A 97 12.73 -0.54 -7.77
N SER A 98 12.00 -0.28 -8.85
CA SER A 98 11.80 -1.21 -9.97
C SER A 98 10.85 -2.40 -9.73
N GLY A 99 9.80 -2.25 -8.91
CA GLY A 99 8.82 -3.32 -8.64
C GLY A 99 7.36 -2.89 -8.77
N CYS A 100 6.45 -3.87 -8.85
CA CYS A 100 5.00 -3.63 -8.89
C CYS A 100 4.38 -4.07 -7.57
N TYR A 101 3.64 -3.19 -6.91
CA TYR A 101 3.01 -3.51 -5.62
C TYR A 101 1.52 -3.22 -5.67
N ILE A 102 0.74 -4.24 -5.31
CA ILE A 102 -0.71 -4.15 -5.16
C ILE A 102 -1.04 -4.40 -3.70
N VAL A 103 -1.65 -3.42 -3.05
CA VAL A 103 -2.09 -3.53 -1.65
C VAL A 103 -3.61 -3.44 -1.64
N ILE A 104 -4.26 -4.50 -1.20
CA ILE A 104 -5.72 -4.57 -1.03
C ILE A 104 -6.00 -4.72 0.45
N GLY A 105 -6.61 -3.70 1.04
CA GLY A 105 -6.95 -3.69 2.44
C GLY A 105 -8.43 -3.91 2.69
N MET A 106 -8.79 -4.81 3.60
CA MET A 106 -10.15 -5.00 4.12
C MET A 106 -10.44 -4.05 5.32
N PRO A 107 -11.71 -3.92 5.74
CA PRO A 107 -12.14 -2.87 6.67
C PRO A 107 -11.45 -2.87 8.04
N LEU A 108 -11.49 -1.73 8.76
CA LEU A 108 -10.95 -1.62 10.14
C LEU A 108 -9.44 -1.89 10.26
N GLY A 109 -8.67 -1.75 9.18
CA GLY A 109 -7.22 -1.95 9.16
C GLY A 109 -6.42 -0.66 9.04
N CYS A 110 -5.14 -0.73 9.36
CA CYS A 110 -4.16 0.32 9.11
C CYS A 110 -3.20 -0.11 8.00
N TYR A 111 -3.15 0.64 6.90
CA TYR A 111 -2.28 0.37 5.76
C TYR A 111 -1.27 1.49 5.59
N ILE A 112 0.01 1.16 5.64
CA ILE A 112 1.10 2.09 5.35
C ILE A 112 1.86 1.53 4.16
N VAL A 113 1.86 2.28 3.07
CA VAL A 113 2.52 1.89 1.83
C VAL A 113 3.59 2.95 1.53
N ILE A 114 4.85 2.53 1.58
CA ILE A 114 6.03 3.35 1.31
C ILE A 114 6.73 2.78 0.09
N CYS A 115 6.91 3.63 -0.92
CA CYS A 115 7.33 3.18 -2.23
C CYS A 115 8.52 3.99 -2.73
N MET A 116 9.62 3.32 -3.05
CA MET A 116 10.83 3.93 -3.60
C MET A 116 10.87 3.76 -5.13
N LEU A 117 11.18 4.86 -5.82
CA LEU A 117 11.61 5.01 -7.22
C LEU A 117 11.20 3.93 -8.26
N GLY A 118 10.27 4.29 -9.13
CA GLY A 118 9.96 3.53 -10.35
C GLY A 118 8.83 2.49 -10.21
N TRP A 119 8.02 2.43 -11.29
CA TRP A 119 6.90 1.52 -11.57
C TRP A 119 5.60 1.79 -10.79
N CYS A 120 4.61 0.92 -10.99
CA CYS A 120 3.21 1.12 -10.66
C CYS A 120 2.85 0.57 -9.28
N TYR A 121 2.19 1.41 -8.49
CA TYR A 121 1.67 1.08 -7.17
C TYR A 121 0.16 1.27 -7.17
N ILE A 122 -0.56 0.24 -6.76
CA ILE A 122 -2.02 0.27 -6.66
C ILE A 122 -2.39 -0.05 -5.22
N VAL A 123 -3.01 0.92 -4.55
CA VAL A 123 -3.53 0.76 -3.20
C VAL A 123 -5.04 0.85 -3.24
N ILE A 124 -5.70 -0.21 -2.80
CA ILE A 124 -7.16 -0.31 -2.70
C ILE A 124 -7.51 -0.50 -1.23
N GLY A 125 -8.03 0.54 -0.58
CA GLY A 125 -8.49 0.47 0.80
C GLY A 125 -10.00 0.25 0.88
N MET A 126 -10.44 -0.77 1.62
CA MET A 126 -11.83 -0.99 2.00
C MET A 126 -12.14 -0.28 3.32
N SER A 127 -13.42 0.01 3.52
CA SER A 127 -14.02 0.93 4.50
C SER A 127 -13.44 0.99 5.93
N SER A 128 -13.67 2.10 6.63
CA SER A 128 -13.39 2.29 8.08
C SER A 128 -11.95 2.07 8.57
N GLY A 129 -10.96 2.13 7.67
CA GLY A 129 -9.53 2.05 8.00
C GLY A 129 -8.76 3.35 7.77
N CYS A 130 -7.49 3.35 8.18
CA CYS A 130 -6.52 4.42 7.90
C CYS A 130 -5.53 3.94 6.84
N CYS A 131 -5.38 4.68 5.75
CA CYS A 131 -4.42 4.38 4.69
C CYS A 131 -3.46 5.55 4.50
N ILE A 132 -2.17 5.29 4.57
CA ILE A 132 -1.11 6.26 4.29
C ILE A 132 -0.29 5.74 3.12
N VAL A 133 -0.21 6.53 2.05
CA VAL A 133 0.58 6.23 0.87
C VAL A 133 1.64 7.31 0.69
N ILE A 134 2.90 6.90 0.69
CA ILE A 134 4.05 7.77 0.47
C ILE A 134 4.76 7.28 -0.79
N GLY A 135 4.62 8.03 -1.88
CA GLY A 135 5.29 7.71 -3.14
C GLY A 135 6.52 8.56 -3.35
N MET A 136 7.64 7.93 -3.72
CA MET A 136 8.90 8.59 -4.11
C MET A 136 8.91 8.91 -5.63
N PRO A 137 9.94 9.62 -6.14
CA PRO A 137 10.00 10.08 -7.52
C PRO A 137 9.87 9.00 -8.60
N GLY A 138 9.34 9.34 -9.78
CA GLY A 138 9.41 8.47 -10.98
C GLY A 138 8.48 7.27 -10.99
N GLY A 139 7.47 7.21 -10.11
CA GLY A 139 6.46 6.15 -10.04
C GLY A 139 5.05 6.61 -10.42
N CYS A 140 4.18 5.63 -10.71
CA CYS A 140 2.74 5.84 -10.88
C CYS A 140 2.00 5.26 -9.67
N TYR A 141 1.24 6.10 -8.98
CA TYR A 141 0.52 5.76 -7.76
C TYR A 141 -0.97 5.92 -7.98
N ILE A 142 -1.71 4.83 -7.79
CA ILE A 142 -3.16 4.82 -7.87
C ILE A 142 -3.69 4.44 -6.49
N VAL A 143 -4.42 5.36 -5.88
CA VAL A 143 -5.09 5.15 -4.59
C VAL A 143 -6.58 5.16 -4.83
N ILE A 144 -7.22 4.01 -4.63
CA ILE A 144 -8.66 3.85 -4.69
C ILE A 144 -9.14 3.53 -3.28
N SER A 145 -10.16 4.26 -2.88
CA SER A 145 -10.61 4.29 -1.50
C SER A 145 -12.10 4.07 -1.43
N MET A 146 -12.55 3.18 -0.55
CA MET A 146 -13.96 2.90 -0.28
C MET A 146 -14.50 3.74 0.89
N PRO A 147 -15.84 3.77 1.10
CA PRO A 147 -16.48 4.68 2.04
C PRO A 147 -16.01 4.60 3.50
N GLY A 148 -16.01 5.73 4.21
CA GLY A 148 -15.87 5.76 5.67
C GLY A 148 -14.43 5.65 6.22
N GLY A 149 -13.40 5.81 5.38
CA GLY A 149 -11.99 5.74 5.80
C GLY A 149 -11.25 7.08 5.76
N CYS A 150 -10.05 7.11 6.36
CA CYS A 150 -9.13 8.24 6.28
C CYS A 150 -7.92 7.88 5.40
N TYR A 151 -7.66 8.69 4.39
CA TYR A 151 -6.62 8.46 3.40
C TYR A 151 -5.68 9.65 3.32
N ILE A 152 -4.39 9.40 3.49
CA ILE A 152 -3.34 10.40 3.34
C ILE A 152 -2.42 9.95 2.21
N VAL A 153 -2.31 10.78 1.17
CA VAL A 153 -1.43 10.54 0.04
C VAL A 153 -0.39 11.66 0.00
N ILE A 154 0.87 11.28 0.12
CA ILE A 154 2.00 12.20 0.02
C ILE A 154 2.78 11.81 -1.23
N GLY A 155 2.74 12.69 -2.23
CA GLY A 155 3.48 12.47 -3.47
C GLY A 155 4.73 13.32 -3.55
N MET A 156 5.85 12.68 -3.85
CA MET A 156 7.15 13.30 -4.12
C MET A 156 7.27 13.78 -5.59
N PRO A 157 8.29 14.59 -5.92
CA PRO A 157 8.47 15.15 -7.27
C PRO A 157 8.54 14.10 -8.37
N SER A 158 8.15 14.45 -9.61
CA SER A 158 8.28 13.61 -10.82
C SER A 158 7.52 12.28 -10.80
N GLY A 159 6.50 12.14 -9.93
CA GLY A 159 5.56 11.02 -9.94
C GLY A 159 4.20 11.40 -10.54
N CYS A 160 3.41 10.39 -10.87
CA CYS A 160 2.00 10.53 -11.25
C CYS A 160 1.12 9.94 -10.14
N TYR A 161 0.23 10.72 -9.56
CA TYR A 161 -0.65 10.32 -8.46
C TYR A 161 -2.10 10.45 -8.89
N ILE A 162 -2.86 9.37 -8.77
CA ILE A 162 -4.29 9.34 -9.03
C ILE A 162 -4.97 8.91 -7.72
N VAL A 163 -5.81 9.78 -7.17
CA VAL A 163 -6.58 9.52 -5.96
C VAL A 163 -8.06 9.53 -6.30
N ILE A 164 -8.75 8.42 -6.06
CA ILE A 164 -10.18 8.26 -6.31
C ILE A 164 -10.88 8.01 -4.98
N GLY A 165 -11.50 9.06 -4.44
CA GLY A 165 -12.24 9.00 -3.19
C GLY A 165 -13.69 8.60 -3.37
N MET A 166 -14.14 7.59 -2.62
CA MET A 166 -15.55 7.24 -2.49
C MET A 166 -16.25 8.01 -1.35
N PRO A 167 -17.60 8.01 -1.31
CA PRO A 167 -18.40 8.77 -0.35
C PRO A 167 -18.06 8.54 1.12
N GLY A 168 -18.22 9.54 1.98
CA GLY A 168 -18.06 9.39 3.43
C GLY A 168 -16.62 9.19 3.92
N GLY A 169 -15.60 9.36 3.06
CA GLY A 169 -14.19 9.31 3.43
C GLY A 169 -13.56 10.69 3.62
N CYS A 170 -12.45 10.75 4.35
CA CYS A 170 -11.59 11.91 4.49
C CYS A 170 -10.29 11.69 3.71
N TYR A 171 -9.95 12.62 2.82
CA TYR A 171 -8.82 12.54 1.91
C TYR A 171 -7.91 13.75 2.10
N ILE A 172 -6.64 13.49 2.38
CA ILE A 172 -5.60 14.52 2.41
C ILE A 172 -4.57 14.15 1.36
N VAL A 173 -4.40 15.01 0.36
CA VAL A 173 -3.44 14.83 -0.72
C VAL A 173 -2.42 15.97 -0.66
N ILE A 174 -1.18 15.63 -0.38
CA ILE A 174 -0.05 16.57 -0.33
C ILE A 174 0.81 16.34 -1.56
N CYS A 175 0.94 17.39 -2.35
CA CYS A 175 1.55 17.31 -3.66
C CYS A 175 2.81 18.16 -3.74
N MET A 176 3.95 17.51 -3.96
CA MET A 176 5.25 18.15 -4.16
C MET A 176 5.40 18.72 -5.60
N PRO A 177 6.38 19.61 -5.84
CA PRO A 177 6.68 20.17 -7.17
C PRO A 177 7.02 19.11 -8.21
N GLY A 178 6.74 19.38 -9.48
CA GLY A 178 7.22 18.58 -10.62
C GLY A 178 6.51 17.23 -10.81
N GLY A 179 5.38 16.98 -10.13
CA GLY A 179 4.53 15.80 -10.31
C GLY A 179 3.18 16.12 -10.95
N TRP A 180 2.48 15.07 -11.38
CA TRP A 180 1.11 15.12 -11.87
C TRP A 180 0.16 14.52 -10.85
N TYR A 181 -0.89 15.24 -10.50
CA TYR A 181 -1.84 14.83 -9.46
C TYR A 181 -3.26 14.95 -9.98
N ILE A 182 -3.99 13.84 -9.94
CA ILE A 182 -5.41 13.78 -10.29
C ILE A 182 -6.17 13.34 -9.04
N VAL A 183 -7.08 14.18 -8.57
CA VAL A 183 -7.95 13.88 -7.43
C VAL A 183 -9.39 13.88 -7.91
N ILE A 184 -10.06 12.72 -7.79
CA ILE A 184 -11.46 12.55 -8.14
C ILE A 184 -12.23 12.30 -6.85
N GLY A 185 -13.07 13.26 -6.49
CA GLY A 185 -13.89 13.20 -5.28
C GLY A 185 -15.36 12.89 -5.55
N MET A 186 -15.87 11.83 -4.92
CA MET A 186 -17.30 11.51 -4.90
C MET A 186 -18.06 12.30 -3.81
N PRO A 187 -19.41 12.40 -3.92
CA PRO A 187 -20.27 13.13 -2.96
C PRO A 187 -20.07 12.66 -1.53
N SER A 188 -20.35 13.52 -0.54
CA SER A 188 -20.29 13.26 0.91
C SER A 188 -18.92 12.88 1.47
N GLY A 189 -17.84 13.07 0.71
CA GLY A 189 -16.46 13.00 1.21
C GLY A 189 -15.89 14.38 1.58
N CYS A 190 -14.82 14.38 2.37
CA CYS A 190 -14.01 15.56 2.68
C CYS A 190 -12.65 15.44 1.97
N TYR A 191 -12.31 16.40 1.11
CA TYR A 191 -11.06 16.41 0.33
C TYR A 191 -10.25 17.65 0.66
N ILE A 192 -8.99 17.46 1.06
CA ILE A 192 -8.01 18.50 1.27
C ILE A 192 -6.85 18.24 0.31
N VAL A 193 -6.65 19.14 -0.65
CA VAL A 193 -5.55 19.07 -1.62
C VAL A 193 -4.61 20.24 -1.38
N ILE A 194 -3.34 19.95 -1.13
CA ILE A 194 -2.29 20.93 -0.89
C ILE A 194 -1.27 20.82 -2.02
N GLY A 195 -1.27 21.78 -2.93
CA GLY A 195 -0.37 21.85 -4.08
C GLY A 195 0.79 22.82 -3.86
N MET A 196 2.02 22.32 -3.99
CA MET A 196 3.23 23.14 -4.04
C MET A 196 3.45 23.75 -5.45
N PRO A 197 4.33 24.76 -5.60
CA PRO A 197 4.59 25.36 -6.91
C PRO A 197 5.20 24.34 -7.89
N GLY A 198 4.89 24.47 -9.19
CA GLY A 198 5.55 23.69 -10.25
C GLY A 198 5.04 22.25 -10.43
N GLY A 199 3.91 21.88 -9.83
CA GLY A 199 3.17 20.67 -10.16
C GLY A 199 1.92 20.95 -11.01
N CYS A 200 1.39 19.90 -11.65
CA CYS A 200 0.12 19.94 -12.38
C CYS A 200 -0.96 19.21 -11.58
N TYR A 201 -2.06 19.90 -11.30
CA TYR A 201 -3.16 19.42 -10.47
C TYR A 201 -4.44 19.38 -11.28
N ILE A 202 -5.21 18.30 -11.15
CA ILE A 202 -6.57 18.19 -11.67
C ILE A 202 -7.45 17.71 -10.52
N VAL A 203 -8.40 18.55 -10.11
CA VAL A 203 -9.35 18.22 -9.04
C VAL A 203 -10.76 18.18 -9.63
N ILE A 204 -11.38 16.99 -9.61
CA ILE A 204 -12.75 16.77 -10.08
C ILE A 204 -13.61 16.44 -8.87
N CYS A 205 -14.52 17.35 -8.52
CA CYS A 205 -15.43 17.18 -7.39
C CYS A 205 -16.87 17.00 -7.88
N LEU A 206 -17.51 15.89 -7.48
CA LEU A 206 -18.95 15.75 -7.64
C LEU A 206 -19.70 16.55 -6.54
N PRO A 207 -20.93 17.03 -6.82
CA PRO A 207 -21.72 17.79 -5.85
C PRO A 207 -21.95 17.03 -4.54
N GLY A 208 -22.01 17.76 -3.42
CA GLY A 208 -22.37 17.21 -2.11
C GLY A 208 -21.21 16.73 -1.23
N GLY A 209 -19.96 17.04 -1.59
CA GLY A 209 -18.77 16.86 -0.73
C GLY A 209 -18.15 18.19 -0.27
N CYS A 210 -17.29 18.13 0.74
CA CYS A 210 -16.49 19.28 1.20
C CYS A 210 -15.11 19.24 0.52
N TYR A 211 -14.71 20.33 -0.15
CA TYR A 211 -13.42 20.42 -0.84
C TYR A 211 -12.64 21.66 -0.37
N ILE A 212 -11.37 21.47 -0.07
CA ILE A 212 -10.42 22.53 0.25
C ILE A 212 -9.21 22.32 -0.66
N VAL A 213 -8.93 23.30 -1.51
CA VAL A 213 -7.77 23.29 -2.40
C VAL A 213 -6.88 24.48 -2.04
N ILE A 214 -5.65 24.17 -1.63
CA ILE A 214 -4.65 25.16 -1.24
C ILE A 214 -3.53 25.08 -2.27
N GLY A 215 -3.50 26.04 -3.19
CA GLY A 215 -2.42 26.20 -4.16
C GLY A 215 -1.42 27.25 -3.69
N MET A 216 -0.13 26.90 -3.64
CA MET A 216 0.93 27.90 -3.53
C MET A 216 1.12 28.63 -4.88
N PRO A 217 1.64 29.87 -4.90
CA PRO A 217 1.87 30.62 -6.13
C PRO A 217 2.70 29.80 -7.15
N GLY A 218 2.18 29.64 -8.37
CA GLY A 218 2.82 28.83 -9.43
C GLY A 218 2.36 27.36 -9.51
N ALA A 219 1.38 26.96 -8.71
CA ALA A 219 0.61 25.73 -8.92
C ALA A 219 -0.40 25.92 -10.06
N ILE A 220 -0.50 24.94 -10.98
CA ILE A 220 -1.53 24.93 -12.03
C ILE A 220 -2.65 24.01 -11.56
N LEU A 221 -3.78 24.60 -11.16
CA LEU A 221 -4.99 23.95 -10.65
C LEU A 221 -6.04 23.74 -11.74
#